data_AF-A0A9N9NVP3-F1
#
_entry.id   AF-A0A9N9NVP3-F1
#
_cell.length_a   1.000
_cell.length_b   1.000
_cell.length_c   1.000
_cell.angle_alpha   90.00
_cell.angle_beta   90.00
_cell.angle_gamma   90.00
#
_symmetry.space_group_name_H-M   'P 1'
#
loop_
_entity.id
_entity.type
_entity.pdbx_description
1 polymer ?
#
loop_
_entity_poly.entity_id
_entity_poly.type
_entity_poly.pdbx_seq_one_letter_code
_entity_poly.pdbx_strand_id
1 'polypeptide(L)'
;LWFNGEWHIVTTNLELIKDLMAKTDLYPKSSLEESSPGSLATQYYGTNLVWKRHRRITNPAFKSLPMHVFDDSAVKLLKVIEKVDNEPIEVNGLMHRLTLDVLGRAAFGFDFNNLEDPTNIYVTTYHE
;
A
#
# COMPACT_ATOMS: atom_id res chain seq x y z
N LEU A 1 -21.03 -16.38 -8.99
CA LEU A 1 -20.27 -17.57 -8.56
C LEU A 1 -20.69 -17.89 -7.13
N TRP A 2 -20.89 -19.16 -6.80
CA TRP A 2 -21.20 -19.58 -5.42
C TRP A 2 -19.91 -20.06 -4.74
N PHE A 3 -19.56 -19.47 -3.61
CA PHE A 3 -18.34 -19.79 -2.86
C PHE A 3 -18.56 -19.49 -1.36
N ASN A 4 -18.02 -20.33 -0.47
CA ASN A 4 -18.17 -20.20 0.99
C ASN A 4 -19.60 -19.97 1.51
N GLY A 5 -20.62 -20.53 0.83
CA GLY A 5 -22.01 -20.36 1.24
C GLY A 5 -22.65 -19.03 0.83
N GLU A 6 -21.97 -18.24 -0.01
CA GLU A 6 -22.44 -16.95 -0.48
C GLU A 6 -22.39 -16.82 -2.01
N TRP A 7 -23.26 -15.94 -2.53
CA TRP A 7 -23.23 -15.53 -3.93
C TRP A 7 -22.26 -14.37 -4.13
N HIS A 8 -21.25 -14.60 -4.94
CA HIS A 8 -20.32 -13.57 -5.38
C HIS A 8 -20.64 -13.14 -6.82
N ILE A 9 -20.77 -11.84 -7.04
CA ILE A 9 -20.91 -11.26 -8.37
C ILE A 9 -19.53 -10.80 -8.84
N VAL A 10 -19.10 -11.31 -9.99
CA VAL A 10 -17.86 -10.89 -10.64
C VAL A 10 -18.23 -10.26 -11.97
N THR A 11 -17.77 -9.04 -12.21
CA THR A 11 -18.06 -8.30 -13.44
C THR A 11 -16.79 -7.63 -13.96
N THR A 12 -16.64 -7.66 -15.27
CA THR A 12 -15.62 -6.91 -16.03
C THR A 12 -16.26 -5.78 -16.86
N ASN A 13 -17.58 -5.61 -16.77
CA ASN A 13 -18.29 -4.55 -17.48
C ASN A 13 -18.00 -3.19 -16.82
N LEU A 14 -17.49 -2.25 -17.61
CA LEU A 14 -17.05 -0.94 -17.13
C LEU A 14 -18.18 -0.10 -16.52
N GLU A 15 -19.38 -0.14 -17.09
CA GLU A 15 -20.53 0.63 -16.58
C GLU A 15 -20.95 0.12 -15.21
N LEU A 16 -21.02 -1.20 -15.04
CA LEU A 16 -21.30 -1.82 -13.75
C LEU A 16 -20.21 -1.54 -12.72
N ILE A 17 -18.93 -1.62 -13.11
CA ILE A 17 -17.80 -1.30 -12.21
C ILE A 17 -17.87 0.15 -11.76
N LYS A 18 -18.14 1.09 -12.68
CA LYS A 18 -18.26 2.50 -12.36
C LYS A 18 -19.42 2.74 -11.38
N ASP A 19 -20.57 2.11 -11.62
CA ASP A 19 -21.72 2.25 -10.74
C ASP A 19 -21.45 1.71 -9.33
N LEU A 20 -20.84 0.51 -9.25
CA LEU A 20 -20.45 -0.16 -8.02
C LEU A 20 -19.46 0.69 -7.20
N MET A 21 -18.42 1.21 -7.85
CA MET A 21 -17.35 1.95 -7.18
C MET A 21 -17.76 3.37 -6.77
N ALA A 22 -18.68 4.01 -7.51
CA ALA A 22 -19.13 5.36 -7.21
C ALA A 22 -20.19 5.42 -6.10
N LYS A 23 -21.10 4.44 -6.06
CA LYS A 23 -22.25 4.44 -5.14
C LYS A 23 -21.93 3.71 -3.83
N THR A 24 -20.95 4.22 -3.07
CA THR A 24 -20.47 3.60 -1.83
C THR A 24 -21.51 3.48 -0.70
N ASP A 25 -22.64 4.19 -0.82
CA ASP A 25 -23.75 4.10 0.13
C ASP A 25 -24.71 2.96 -0.20
N LEU A 26 -24.81 2.56 -1.48
CA LEU A 26 -25.56 1.37 -1.90
C LEU A 26 -24.70 0.11 -1.83
N TYR A 27 -23.40 0.25 -2.07
CA TYR A 27 -22.43 -0.83 -2.11
C TYR A 27 -21.33 -0.59 -1.07
N PRO A 28 -21.61 -0.84 0.22
CA PRO A 28 -20.59 -0.74 1.27
C PRO A 28 -19.49 -1.78 1.03
N LYS A 29 -18.27 -1.52 1.51
CA LYS A 29 -17.22 -2.56 1.47
C LYS A 29 -17.67 -3.75 2.30
N SER A 30 -17.32 -4.95 1.84
CA SER A 30 -17.52 -6.19 2.60
C SER A 30 -16.95 -6.05 4.01
N SER A 31 -17.72 -6.49 5.00
CA SER A 31 -17.26 -6.46 6.38
C SER A 31 -16.25 -7.58 6.61
N LEU A 32 -15.05 -7.23 7.03
CA LEU A 32 -14.04 -8.22 7.43
C LEU A 32 -14.49 -9.04 8.64
N GLU A 33 -15.39 -8.50 9.48
CA GLU A 33 -15.99 -9.22 10.60
C GLU A 33 -16.97 -10.28 10.12
N GLU A 34 -17.69 -10.05 9.02
CA GLU A 34 -18.60 -11.06 8.46
C GLU A 34 -17.80 -12.19 7.79
N SER A 35 -16.72 -11.84 7.08
CA SER A 35 -15.89 -12.84 6.38
C SER A 35 -14.90 -13.57 7.28
N SER A 36 -14.43 -12.93 8.36
CA SER A 36 -13.38 -13.46 9.24
C SER A 36 -13.50 -12.86 10.65
N PRO A 37 -14.52 -13.29 11.43
CA PRO A 37 -14.79 -12.75 12.76
C PRO A 37 -13.59 -12.88 13.69
N GLY A 38 -13.25 -11.79 14.40
CA GLY A 38 -12.19 -11.81 15.41
C GLY A 38 -10.75 -11.91 14.88
N SER A 39 -10.54 -11.82 13.56
CA SER A 39 -9.20 -11.74 12.99
C SER A 39 -8.48 -10.44 13.36
N LEU A 40 -7.14 -10.45 13.40
CA LEU A 40 -6.34 -9.24 13.58
C LEU A 40 -6.63 -8.20 12.48
N ALA A 41 -6.87 -8.66 11.25
CA ALA A 41 -7.23 -7.80 10.14
C ALA A 41 -8.55 -7.06 10.43
N THR A 42 -9.53 -7.76 11.01
CA THR A 42 -10.80 -7.14 11.37
C THR A 42 -10.65 -6.08 12.46
N GLN A 43 -9.84 -6.35 13.49
CA GLN A 43 -9.53 -5.37 14.52
C GLN A 43 -8.79 -4.15 13.97
N TYR A 44 -7.88 -4.35 13.02
CA TYR A 44 -7.03 -3.29 12.47
C TYR A 44 -7.75 -2.41 11.45
N TYR A 45 -8.49 -3.01 10.51
CA TYR A 45 -9.11 -2.29 9.40
C TYR A 45 -10.48 -1.67 9.76
N GLY A 46 -11.14 -2.16 10.82
CA GLY A 46 -12.38 -1.60 11.35
C GLY A 46 -13.57 -1.66 10.37
N THR A 47 -14.65 -0.94 10.71
CA THR A 47 -15.89 -0.92 9.91
C THR A 47 -15.94 0.27 8.93
N ASN A 48 -16.84 0.21 7.94
CA ASN A 48 -17.01 1.26 6.92
C ASN A 48 -17.16 2.69 7.48
N LEU A 49 -17.86 2.86 8.61
CA LEU A 49 -18.04 4.16 9.27
C LEU A 49 -16.73 4.74 9.81
N VAL A 50 -15.89 3.88 10.40
CA VAL A 50 -14.56 4.24 10.90
C VAL A 50 -13.66 4.66 9.73
N TRP A 51 -13.72 3.95 8.61
CA TRP A 51 -12.95 4.29 7.40
C TRP A 51 -13.33 5.66 6.82
N LYS A 52 -14.63 5.97 6.67
CA LYS A 52 -15.07 7.28 6.13
C LYS A 52 -14.53 8.44 6.98
N ARG A 53 -14.53 8.29 8.31
CA ARG A 53 -14.00 9.30 9.25
C ARG A 53 -12.50 9.49 9.09
N HIS A 54 -11.70 8.41 9.10
CA HIS A 54 -10.25 8.49 8.95
C HIS A 54 -9.86 9.09 7.59
N ARG A 55 -10.48 8.62 6.50
CA ARG A 55 -10.23 9.14 5.14
C ARG A 55 -10.46 10.65 5.05
N ARG A 56 -11.52 11.17 5.69
CA ARG A 56 -11.79 12.61 5.70
C ARG A 56 -10.65 13.43 6.32
N ILE A 57 -10.04 12.93 7.38
CA ILE A 57 -8.94 13.58 8.11
C ILE A 57 -7.62 13.44 7.32
N THR A 58 -7.39 12.29 6.70
CA THR A 58 -6.14 11.97 6.02
C THR A 58 -6.04 12.54 4.60
N ASN A 59 -7.15 12.65 3.85
CA ASN A 59 -7.15 13.11 2.46
C ASN A 59 -6.39 14.44 2.21
N PRO A 60 -6.47 15.47 3.07
CA PRO A 60 -5.71 16.70 2.90
C PRO A 60 -4.19 16.48 2.83
N ALA A 61 -3.64 15.53 3.59
CA ALA A 61 -2.21 15.23 3.60
C ALA A 61 -1.70 14.74 2.23
N PHE A 62 -2.57 14.14 1.42
CA PHE A 62 -2.24 13.66 0.08
C PHE A 62 -2.46 14.71 -1.03
N LYS A 63 -2.93 15.92 -0.70
CA LYS A 63 -3.07 17.00 -1.69
C LYS A 63 -1.76 17.68 -2.05
N SER A 64 -0.81 17.74 -1.10
CA SER A 64 0.55 18.24 -1.36
C SER A 64 1.55 17.23 -0.85
N LEU A 65 2.13 16.47 -1.77
CA LEU A 65 3.17 15.50 -1.45
C LEU A 65 4.53 16.20 -1.35
N PRO A 66 5.42 15.71 -0.47
CA PRO A 66 6.77 16.24 -0.35
C PRO A 66 7.62 15.79 -1.55
N MET A 67 7.52 16.50 -2.68
CA MET A 67 8.20 16.12 -3.94
C MET A 67 9.70 15.90 -3.80
N HIS A 68 10.36 16.65 -2.92
CA HIS A 68 11.80 16.48 -2.63
C HIS A 68 12.14 15.08 -2.12
N VAL A 69 11.25 14.42 -1.37
CA VAL A 69 11.47 13.03 -0.91
C VAL A 69 11.59 12.08 -2.09
N PHE A 70 10.76 12.26 -3.11
CA PHE A 70 10.78 11.43 -4.32
C PHE A 70 12.04 11.67 -5.14
N ASP A 71 12.44 12.93 -5.29
CA ASP A 71 13.67 13.31 -6.01
C ASP A 71 14.92 12.74 -5.33
N ASP A 72 15.07 12.99 -4.02
CA ASP A 72 16.17 12.44 -3.21
C ASP A 72 16.24 10.91 -3.28
N SER A 73 15.08 10.24 -3.19
CA SER A 73 15.02 8.78 -3.26
C SER A 73 15.36 8.25 -4.66
N ALA A 74 15.01 8.97 -5.72
CA ALA A 74 15.40 8.63 -7.09
C ALA A 74 16.93 8.78 -7.28
N VAL A 75 17.53 9.85 -6.78
CA VAL A 75 18.99 10.04 -6.79
C VAL A 75 19.69 8.93 -5.99
N LYS A 76 19.15 8.58 -4.81
CA LYS A 76 19.67 7.48 -3.99
C LYS A 76 19.61 6.14 -4.72
N LEU A 77 18.51 5.85 -5.40
CA LEU A 77 18.36 4.66 -6.25
C LEU A 77 19.44 4.60 -7.35
N LEU A 78 19.66 5.70 -8.07
CA LEU A 78 20.68 5.75 -9.12
C LEU A 78 22.07 5.45 -8.58
N LYS A 79 22.44 6.03 -7.43
CA LYS A 79 23.73 5.76 -6.76
C LYS A 79 23.89 4.31 -6.34
N VAL A 80 22.82 3.62 -5.97
CA VAL A 80 22.86 2.18 -5.64
C VAL A 80 23.07 1.35 -6.90
N ILE A 81 22.38 1.70 -7.99
CA ILE A 81 22.50 1.03 -9.29
C ILE A 81 23.90 1.22 -9.88
N GLU A 82 24.49 2.42 -9.78
CA GLU A 82 25.84 2.73 -10.27
C GLU A 82 26.94 1.87 -9.61
N LYS A 83 26.70 1.33 -8.41
CA LYS A 83 27.64 0.45 -7.71
C LYS A 83 27.60 -1.00 -8.20
N VAL A 84 26.61 -1.37 -9.01
CA VAL A 84 26.48 -2.73 -9.55
C VAL A 84 27.37 -2.85 -10.77
N ASP A 85 28.42 -3.67 -10.67
CA ASP A 85 29.42 -3.83 -11.73
C ASP A 85 28.94 -4.81 -12.81
N ASN A 86 28.13 -4.31 -13.75
CA ASN A 86 27.66 -5.04 -14.94
C ASN A 86 26.98 -6.40 -14.66
N GLU A 87 26.49 -6.59 -13.43
CA GLU A 87 25.75 -7.76 -12.99
C GLU A 87 24.23 -7.55 -13.10
N PRO A 88 23.44 -8.63 -13.24
CA PRO A 88 21.98 -8.54 -13.20
C PRO A 88 21.47 -7.94 -11.89
N ILE A 89 20.52 -7.02 -12.00
CA ILE A 89 19.86 -6.38 -10.86
C ILE A 89 18.50 -7.04 -10.62
N GLU A 90 18.24 -7.42 -9.36
CA GLU A 90 16.92 -7.86 -8.92
C GLU A 90 16.01 -6.63 -8.71
N VAL A 91 15.23 -6.29 -9.74
CA VAL A 91 14.44 -5.05 -9.79
C VAL A 91 13.28 -5.05 -8.78
N ASN A 92 12.67 -6.20 -8.49
CA ASN A 92 11.49 -6.25 -7.63
C ASN A 92 11.84 -5.83 -6.19
N GLY A 93 12.89 -6.42 -5.62
CA GLY A 93 13.41 -6.09 -4.30
C GLY A 93 13.99 -4.69 -4.24
N LEU A 94 14.62 -4.21 -5.31
CA LEU A 94 15.09 -2.82 -5.38
C LEU A 94 13.92 -1.82 -5.34
N MET A 95 12.85 -2.06 -6.10
CA MET A 95 11.66 -1.21 -6.09
C MET A 95 10.89 -1.32 -4.77
N HIS A 96 10.84 -2.51 -4.15
CA HIS A 96 10.25 -2.69 -2.83
C HIS A 96 10.95 -1.81 -1.79
N ARG A 97 12.30 -1.86 -1.73
CA ARG A 97 13.11 -1.03 -0.83
C ARG A 97 12.94 0.48 -1.11
N LEU A 98 12.92 0.88 -2.38
CA LEU A 98 12.65 2.27 -2.78
C LEU A 98 11.30 2.76 -2.25
N THR A 99 10.24 2.00 -2.52
CA THR A 99 8.88 2.42 -2.14
C THR A 99 8.70 2.48 -0.62
N LEU A 100 9.37 1.59 0.12
CA LEU A 100 9.35 1.60 1.59
C LEU A 100 10.11 2.81 2.17
N ASP A 101 11.28 3.15 1.62
CA ASP A 101 12.02 4.37 2.01
C ASP A 101 11.21 5.64 1.72
N VAL A 102 10.59 5.73 0.53
CA VAL A 102 9.73 6.87 0.16
C VAL A 102 8.52 6.96 1.09
N LEU A 103 7.86 5.84 1.40
CA LEU A 103 6.73 5.82 2.32
C LEU A 103 7.13 6.27 3.72
N GLY A 104 8.24 5.74 4.24
CA GLY A 104 8.81 6.14 5.53
C GLY A 104 9.00 7.64 5.65
N ARG A 105 9.71 8.20 4.68
CA ARG A 105 10.05 9.63 4.67
C ARG A 105 8.82 10.50 4.44
N ALA A 106 7.97 10.16 3.46
CA ALA A 106 6.84 10.99 3.08
C ALA A 106 5.67 10.94 4.08
N ALA A 107 5.39 9.76 4.67
CA ALA A 107 4.25 9.60 5.58
C ALA A 107 4.63 9.75 7.06
N PHE A 108 5.84 9.32 7.45
CA PHE A 108 6.25 9.25 8.86
C PHE A 108 7.46 10.12 9.20
N GLY A 109 8.11 10.75 8.21
CA GLY A 109 9.36 11.48 8.41
C GLY A 109 10.51 10.56 8.86
N PHE A 110 10.42 9.27 8.55
CA PHE A 110 11.37 8.24 9.00
C PHE A 110 12.17 7.69 7.82
N ASP A 111 13.50 7.71 7.92
CA ASP A 111 14.37 7.10 6.92
C ASP A 111 14.75 5.68 7.34
N PHE A 112 14.15 4.70 6.67
CA PHE A 112 14.48 3.29 6.89
C PHE A 112 15.86 2.93 6.33
N ASN A 113 16.37 3.72 5.37
CA ASN A 113 17.63 3.47 4.68
C ASN A 113 17.74 2.10 3.99
N ASN A 114 16.62 1.54 3.51
CA ASN A 114 16.59 0.20 2.92
C ASN A 114 17.35 0.11 1.61
N LEU A 115 17.41 1.20 0.83
CA LEU A 115 18.12 1.20 -0.45
C LEU A 115 19.63 1.00 -0.29
N GLU A 116 20.23 1.57 0.75
CA GLU A 116 21.68 1.49 0.98
C GLU A 116 22.07 0.39 1.95
N ASP A 117 21.19 0.04 2.90
CA ASP A 117 21.36 -1.10 3.80
C ASP A 117 20.27 -2.15 3.55
N PRO A 118 20.46 -3.04 2.56
CA PRO A 118 19.49 -4.07 2.21
C PRO A 118 19.38 -5.18 3.26
N THR A 119 20.23 -5.18 4.29
CA THR A 119 20.27 -6.19 5.36
C THR A 119 19.72 -5.68 6.68
N ASN A 120 19.17 -4.46 6.70
CA ASN A 120 18.64 -3.88 7.91
C ASN A 120 17.40 -4.63 8.42
N ILE A 121 17.05 -4.40 9.69
CA ILE A 121 15.93 -5.06 10.37
C ILE A 121 14.57 -4.83 9.66
N TYR A 122 14.36 -3.67 9.05
CA TYR A 122 13.09 -3.33 8.39
C TYR A 122 12.90 -4.07 7.07
N VAL A 123 13.98 -4.43 6.38
CA VAL A 123 13.95 -5.31 5.21
C VAL A 123 13.82 -6.78 5.63
N THR A 124 14.56 -7.21 6.64
CA THR A 124 14.62 -8.65 7.01
C THR A 124 13.38 -9.12 7.76
N THR A 125 12.73 -8.27 8.57
CA THR A 125 11.46 -8.63 9.26
C THR A 125 10.32 -8.96 8.29
N TYR A 126 10.37 -8.52 7.03
CA TYR A 126 9.35 -8.84 6.01
C TYR A 126 9.53 -10.23 5.37
N HIS A 127 10.66 -10.90 5.62
CA HIS A 127 11.03 -12.18 5.01
C HIS A 127 10.94 -13.37 5.98
N GLU A 128 10.40 -13.16 7.18
CA GLU A 128 9.98 -14.22 8.13
C GLU A 128 8.50 -14.57 7.94
#